data_AF-A0A975SSU7-F1
#
_entry.id   AF-A0A975SSU7-F1
#
_cell.length_a   1.000
_cell.length_b   1.000
_cell.length_c   1.000
_cell.angle_alpha   90.00
_cell.angle_beta   90.00
_cell.angle_gamma   90.00
#
_symmetry.space_group_name_H-M   'P 1'
#
loop_
_entity.id
_entity.type
_entity.pdbx_description
1 polymer ?
#
loop_
_entity_poly.entity_id
_entity_poly.type
_entity_poly.pdbx_seq_one_letter_code
_entity_poly.pdbx_strand_id
1 'polypeptide(L)'
;MSRTRRTRPRPNRRRGALGGVFMWVSLVLGLTLVVASSAVAIRGLSGLPVLPGSPLGKGTEQSARTSTRTATRDLPAPALDGTDFDPEWIISDEVFHDTSTMDEATIADFIALVGKGCQDSSKGVACLSRYRVDTAGFAADQYCPGGFEGAAGDSAAAIIHKSAQGCGINPQVLLTFLQKEQGLLTASGSKLTARRYEAAMGYGCPDDAPCDARYQGLAAQVWYAARQFRMYEAHPEDYWLRVQVPTPVKYAHAESCGARELTVVNQATVNLYLYTPYQPDEAALNGGSTSCSSWGNLNVHSIFRAWFGPPR
;
A
#
# COMPACT_ATOMS: atom_id res chain seq x y z
N MET A 1 -42.27 -56.63 -26.38
CA MET A 1 -42.78 -57.35 -25.19
C MET A 1 -42.11 -56.80 -23.95
N SER A 2 -42.88 -56.08 -23.14
CA SER A 2 -42.47 -55.48 -21.87
C SER A 2 -42.01 -56.50 -20.84
N ARG A 3 -41.01 -56.14 -20.03
CA ARG A 3 -40.92 -56.60 -18.64
C ARG A 3 -40.25 -55.56 -17.76
N THR A 4 -41.10 -54.86 -17.03
CA THR A 4 -40.83 -54.09 -15.82
C THR A 4 -40.33 -55.02 -14.70
N ARG A 5 -39.32 -54.58 -13.93
CA ARG A 5 -39.08 -55.12 -12.58
C ARG A 5 -38.63 -54.03 -11.59
N ARG A 6 -39.59 -53.77 -10.70
CA ARG A 6 -39.58 -53.32 -9.30
C ARG A 6 -38.27 -52.86 -8.63
N THR A 7 -38.47 -51.77 -7.90
CA THR A 7 -37.68 -51.09 -6.87
C THR A 7 -37.34 -51.94 -5.63
N ARG A 8 -36.20 -51.63 -4.99
CA ARG A 8 -35.92 -51.80 -3.55
C ARG A 8 -35.13 -50.58 -3.02
N PRO A 9 -35.30 -50.16 -1.75
CA PRO A 9 -34.78 -48.90 -1.21
C PRO A 9 -33.43 -49.00 -0.47
N ARG A 10 -32.72 -47.86 -0.47
CA ARG A 10 -31.58 -47.32 0.33
C ARG A 10 -30.78 -48.23 1.29
N PRO A 11 -29.46 -47.92 1.42
CA PRO A 11 -29.07 -47.26 2.67
C PRO A 11 -28.25 -45.98 2.46
N ASN A 12 -28.54 -45.04 3.35
CA ASN A 12 -27.90 -43.75 3.55
C ASN A 12 -26.45 -43.95 4.05
N ARG A 13 -25.45 -43.41 3.35
CA ARG A 13 -24.10 -43.28 3.91
C ARG A 13 -23.56 -41.88 3.63
N ARG A 14 -23.78 -41.01 4.62
CA ARG A 14 -23.01 -39.79 4.84
C ARG A 14 -21.52 -40.14 4.97
N ARG A 15 -20.69 -39.38 4.26
CA ARG A 15 -19.26 -39.05 4.46
C ARG A 15 -18.92 -38.17 3.23
N GLY A 16 -18.70 -36.86 3.32
CA GLY A 16 -17.94 -36.12 4.31
C GLY A 16 -16.60 -35.77 3.67
N ALA A 17 -16.53 -34.65 2.94
CA ALA A 17 -15.30 -33.98 2.54
C ALA A 17 -15.64 -32.52 2.14
N LEU A 18 -15.82 -31.68 3.17
CA LEU A 18 -15.75 -30.24 3.04
C LEU A 18 -14.27 -29.88 2.89
N GLY A 19 -13.83 -29.58 1.67
CA GLY A 19 -12.57 -28.86 1.43
C GLY A 19 -12.82 -27.39 1.75
N GLY A 20 -12.63 -27.01 3.01
CA GLY A 20 -12.79 -25.64 3.48
C GLY A 20 -11.67 -24.76 2.94
N VAL A 21 -12.06 -23.72 2.20
CA VAL A 21 -11.25 -22.54 1.90
C VAL A 21 -10.92 -21.86 3.23
N PHE A 22 -9.66 -21.92 3.67
CA PHE A 22 -9.20 -21.22 4.86
C PHE A 22 -8.95 -19.75 4.50
N MET A 23 -10.02 -18.96 4.67
CA MET A 23 -10.03 -17.51 4.60
C MET A 23 -9.50 -16.96 5.93
N TRP A 24 -8.31 -16.36 5.94
CA TRP A 24 -7.75 -15.73 7.13
C TRP A 24 -8.38 -14.36 7.33
N VAL A 25 -9.42 -14.30 8.18
CA VAL A 25 -9.93 -13.04 8.75
C VAL A 25 -9.67 -13.10 10.24
N SER A 26 -8.55 -12.50 10.69
CA SER A 26 -8.29 -12.30 12.11
C SER A 26 -9.18 -11.16 12.62
N LEU A 27 -10.33 -11.53 13.19
CA LEU A 27 -11.21 -10.66 13.96
C LEU A 27 -10.61 -10.46 15.36
N VAL A 28 -10.00 -9.31 15.64
CA VAL A 28 -9.56 -8.95 17.01
C VAL A 28 -10.56 -7.96 17.61
N LEU A 29 -11.31 -8.42 18.60
CA LEU A 29 -12.18 -7.60 19.45
C LEU A 29 -11.31 -6.75 20.40
N GLY A 30 -11.52 -5.43 20.38
CA GLY A 30 -10.83 -4.49 21.25
C GLY A 30 -11.30 -4.54 22.71
N LEU A 31 -10.35 -4.52 23.64
CA LEU A 31 -10.59 -4.27 25.06
C LEU A 31 -9.89 -2.95 25.43
N THR A 32 -10.67 -1.91 25.70
CA THR A 32 -10.18 -0.60 26.14
C THR A 32 -9.90 -0.60 27.64
N LEU A 33 -8.66 -0.35 28.02
CA LEU A 33 -8.26 -0.03 29.40
C LEU A 33 -7.95 1.47 29.47
N VAL A 34 -8.80 2.20 30.18
CA VAL A 34 -8.60 3.61 30.53
C VAL A 34 -7.56 3.68 31.65
N VAL A 35 -6.43 4.34 31.41
CA VAL A 35 -5.49 4.74 32.47
C VAL A 35 -5.39 6.27 32.47
N ALA A 36 -5.68 6.84 33.64
CA ALA A 36 -5.80 8.26 33.91
C ALA A 36 -4.44 8.98 33.93
N SER A 37 -4.43 10.18 33.37
CA SER A 37 -3.32 11.13 33.32
C SER A 37 -2.94 11.66 34.71
N SER A 38 -1.65 11.79 34.97
CA SER A 38 -1.12 12.68 36.03
C SER A 38 -0.13 13.65 35.40
N ALA A 39 -0.48 14.94 35.46
CA ALA A 39 0.35 16.05 35.01
C ALA A 39 1.52 16.29 35.96
N VAL A 40 2.72 16.50 35.41
CA VAL A 40 3.85 17.08 36.15
C VAL A 40 4.17 18.43 35.54
N ALA A 41 3.91 19.48 36.30
CA ALA A 41 4.31 20.84 35.99
C ALA A 41 5.73 21.08 36.51
N ILE A 42 6.64 21.56 35.65
CA ILE A 42 7.91 22.14 36.09
C ILE A 42 7.93 23.61 35.65
N ARG A 43 7.98 24.49 36.65
CA ARG A 43 8.19 25.94 36.51
C ARG A 43 9.68 26.27 36.67
N GLY A 44 10.17 27.12 35.77
CA GLY A 44 11.08 28.24 36.08
C GLY A 44 12.58 28.03 35.85
N LEU A 45 13.21 28.85 34.99
CA LEU A 45 14.00 30.01 35.40
C LEU A 45 14.51 30.85 34.19
N SER A 46 14.30 32.16 34.28
CA SER A 46 15.11 33.34 33.87
C SER A 46 16.41 33.08 33.07
N GLY A 47 16.75 33.72 31.94
CA GLY A 47 16.85 35.16 31.61
C GLY A 47 18.34 35.58 31.48
N LEU A 48 18.90 35.73 30.26
CA LEU A 48 19.46 36.96 29.60
C LEU A 48 20.93 36.72 29.13
N PRO A 49 21.58 37.53 28.25
CA PRO A 49 21.11 38.64 27.41
C PRO A 49 21.49 38.54 25.89
N VAL A 50 20.88 39.43 25.10
CA VAL A 50 21.19 39.80 23.70
C VAL A 50 22.12 41.02 23.68
N LEU A 51 23.10 41.09 22.77
CA LEU A 51 23.64 42.34 22.20
C LEU A 51 24.37 42.07 20.84
N PRO A 52 24.59 43.12 19.99
CA PRO A 52 24.42 43.03 18.54
C PRO A 52 25.72 43.21 17.72
N GLY A 53 25.64 42.94 16.41
CA GLY A 53 26.62 43.46 15.44
C GLY A 53 26.59 42.81 14.07
N SER A 54 26.05 43.53 13.08
CA SER A 54 26.44 43.40 11.65
C SER A 54 27.20 44.68 11.27
N PRO A 55 28.13 44.63 10.29
CA PRO A 55 27.70 44.99 8.94
C PRO A 55 28.42 44.24 7.79
N LEU A 56 27.87 44.49 6.59
CA LEU A 56 28.21 44.04 5.24
C LEU A 56 29.70 43.95 4.87
N GLY A 57 30.02 42.94 4.05
CA GLY A 57 31.15 42.94 3.11
C GLY A 57 30.75 42.32 1.77
N LYS A 58 30.91 43.09 0.68
CA LYS A 58 30.76 42.66 -0.72
C LYS A 58 31.97 41.81 -1.13
N GLY A 59 31.75 40.77 -1.93
CA GLY A 59 32.82 40.00 -2.57
C GLY A 59 32.26 38.95 -3.51
N THR A 60 32.41 39.21 -4.80
CA THR A 60 32.19 38.34 -5.95
C THR A 60 33.01 37.06 -5.87
N GLU A 61 32.44 35.91 -6.26
CA GLU A 61 32.99 35.03 -7.30
C GLU A 61 32.08 33.82 -7.57
N GLN A 62 31.86 33.60 -8.87
CA GLN A 62 31.21 32.43 -9.41
C GLN A 62 32.06 31.18 -9.13
N SER A 63 31.44 30.15 -8.56
CA SER A 63 31.92 28.78 -8.77
C SER A 63 30.71 27.91 -9.07
N ALA A 64 30.63 27.54 -10.35
CA ALA A 64 29.64 26.65 -10.90
C ALA A 64 29.69 25.30 -10.18
N ARG A 65 28.68 25.02 -9.35
CA ARG A 65 28.30 23.64 -9.09
C ARG A 65 27.17 23.29 -10.06
N THR A 66 27.59 22.75 -11.20
CA THR A 66 26.75 22.00 -12.13
C THR A 66 26.07 20.89 -11.35
N SER A 67 24.85 21.16 -10.86
CA SER A 67 23.93 20.14 -10.42
C SER A 67 23.34 19.51 -11.67
N THR A 68 24.03 18.53 -12.24
CA THR A 68 23.43 17.53 -13.14
C THR A 68 22.40 16.73 -12.34
N ARG A 69 21.22 17.31 -12.13
CA ARG A 69 20.03 16.53 -11.81
C ARG A 69 19.51 16.04 -13.16
N THR A 70 19.86 14.80 -13.47
CA THR A 70 19.40 14.04 -14.63
C THR A 70 17.90 14.26 -14.82
N ALA A 71 17.52 14.59 -16.05
CA ALA A 71 16.15 14.86 -16.44
C ALA A 71 15.25 13.64 -16.21
N THR A 72 14.35 13.70 -15.22
CA THR A 72 13.12 12.92 -15.23
C THR A 72 12.15 13.64 -16.17
N ARG A 73 12.33 13.41 -17.48
CA ARG A 73 11.41 13.90 -18.53
C ARG A 73 10.46 12.76 -18.91
N ASP A 74 9.17 13.08 -18.74
CA ASP A 74 7.93 12.35 -19.05
C ASP A 74 7.59 11.11 -18.21
N LEU A 75 6.65 11.26 -17.26
CA LEU A 75 6.02 10.14 -16.54
C LEU A 75 4.53 9.97 -16.91
N PRO A 76 4.20 9.24 -17.99
CA PRO A 76 3.10 8.27 -18.03
C PRO A 76 3.56 6.91 -17.46
N ALA A 77 2.65 5.91 -17.38
CA ALA A 77 2.83 4.62 -16.67
C ALA A 77 4.28 4.07 -16.67
N PRO A 78 4.83 3.71 -15.50
CA PRO A 78 6.24 3.38 -15.39
C PRO A 78 6.58 2.17 -16.27
N ALA A 79 7.66 2.29 -17.05
CA ALA A 79 8.25 1.12 -17.68
C ALA A 79 8.68 0.18 -16.54
N LEU A 80 8.04 -0.99 -16.47
CA LEU A 80 8.30 -1.93 -15.39
C LEU A 80 9.67 -2.57 -15.62
N ASP A 81 10.62 -2.20 -14.76
CA ASP A 81 12.00 -2.68 -14.79
C ASP A 81 12.28 -3.48 -13.50
N GLY A 82 12.67 -4.74 -13.67
CA GLY A 82 13.06 -5.64 -12.58
C GLY A 82 14.50 -5.49 -12.13
N THR A 83 15.25 -4.52 -12.67
CA THR A 83 16.64 -4.26 -12.30
C THR A 83 16.75 -4.06 -10.78
N ASP A 84 17.74 -4.75 -10.20
CA ASP A 84 17.99 -4.82 -8.76
C ASP A 84 16.78 -5.31 -7.94
N PHE A 85 15.83 -6.04 -8.53
CA PHE A 85 14.81 -6.72 -7.75
C PHE A 85 15.45 -7.83 -6.92
N ASP A 86 15.19 -7.82 -5.62
CA ASP A 86 15.63 -8.84 -4.68
C ASP A 86 14.40 -9.36 -3.94
N PRO A 87 14.02 -10.65 -4.11
CA PRO A 87 12.84 -11.19 -3.46
C PRO A 87 12.99 -11.27 -1.93
N GLU A 88 14.19 -11.18 -1.37
CA GLU A 88 14.45 -11.23 0.07
C GLU A 88 14.53 -9.83 0.70
N TRP A 89 14.66 -8.78 -0.12
CA TRP A 89 14.78 -7.39 0.31
C TRP A 89 14.21 -6.43 -0.75
N ILE A 90 12.89 -6.34 -0.86
CA ILE A 90 12.23 -5.58 -1.94
C ILE A 90 12.33 -4.06 -1.70
N ILE A 91 12.11 -3.63 -0.46
CA ILE A 91 12.13 -2.23 -0.02
C ILE A 91 12.65 -2.18 1.41
N SER A 92 13.46 -1.18 1.77
CA SER A 92 14.00 -1.05 3.12
C SER A 92 12.95 -0.55 4.12
N ASP A 93 13.13 -0.82 5.41
CA ASP A 93 12.20 -0.34 6.45
C ASP A 93 12.27 1.19 6.55
N GLU A 94 13.47 1.76 6.36
CA GLU A 94 13.69 3.20 6.37
C GLU A 94 12.87 3.89 5.26
N VAL A 95 12.91 3.37 4.04
CA VAL A 95 12.12 3.91 2.94
C VAL A 95 10.63 3.66 3.18
N PHE A 96 10.24 2.49 3.68
CA PHE A 96 8.82 2.15 3.87
C PHE A 96 8.11 3.04 4.90
N HIS A 97 8.84 3.52 5.91
CA HIS A 97 8.32 4.32 7.02
C HIS A 97 8.67 5.82 6.97
N ASP A 98 9.41 6.28 5.96
CA ASP A 98 9.73 7.70 5.82
C ASP A 98 8.50 8.51 5.41
N THR A 99 7.79 9.07 6.40
CA THR A 99 6.63 9.94 6.18
C THR A 99 7.00 11.35 5.72
N SER A 100 8.28 11.71 5.70
CA SER A 100 8.76 13.04 5.36
C SER A 100 9.00 13.25 3.87
N THR A 101 8.91 12.19 3.06
CA THR A 101 9.21 12.21 1.62
C THR A 101 8.28 13.10 0.80
N MET A 102 7.03 13.26 1.22
CA MET A 102 6.03 14.09 0.53
C MET A 102 5.02 14.68 1.53
N ASP A 103 4.84 15.99 1.48
CA ASP A 103 3.69 16.64 2.08
C ASP A 103 2.46 16.58 1.15
N GLU A 104 1.30 17.07 1.62
CA GLU A 104 0.06 17.07 0.84
C GLU A 104 0.21 17.77 -0.52
N ALA A 105 0.91 18.91 -0.56
CA ALA A 105 1.11 19.67 -1.79
C ALA A 105 1.95 18.88 -2.81
N THR A 106 3.03 18.25 -2.34
CA THR A 106 3.91 17.42 -3.17
C THR A 106 3.16 16.19 -3.70
N ILE A 107 2.28 15.58 -2.90
CA ILE A 107 1.41 14.48 -3.35
C ILE A 107 0.45 14.96 -4.43
N ALA A 108 -0.18 16.13 -4.25
CA ALA A 108 -1.09 16.71 -5.24
C ALA A 108 -0.39 16.98 -6.58
N ASP A 109 0.80 17.58 -6.53
CA ASP A 109 1.63 17.86 -7.72
C ASP A 109 2.04 16.57 -8.44
N PHE A 110 2.43 15.54 -7.68
CA PHE A 110 2.77 14.23 -8.25
C PHE A 110 1.57 13.56 -8.94
N ILE A 111 0.40 13.53 -8.29
CA ILE A 111 -0.83 12.99 -8.89
C ILE A 111 -1.19 13.76 -10.17
N ALA A 112 -1.07 15.10 -10.15
CA ALA A 112 -1.34 15.93 -11.32
C ALA A 112 -0.34 15.68 -12.46
N LEU A 113 0.94 15.44 -12.14
CA LEU A 113 1.99 15.11 -13.09
C LEU A 113 1.73 13.77 -13.77
N VAL A 114 1.53 12.70 -12.99
CA VAL A 114 1.31 11.34 -13.52
C VAL A 114 -0.02 11.24 -14.28
N GLY A 115 -1.06 11.90 -13.78
CA GLY A 115 -2.38 11.97 -14.39
C GLY A 115 -2.54 13.08 -15.43
N LYS A 116 -1.45 13.65 -15.95
CA LYS A 116 -1.52 14.78 -16.89
C LYS A 116 -2.35 14.44 -18.12
N GLY A 117 -3.36 15.26 -18.41
CA GLY A 117 -4.30 15.03 -19.52
C GLY A 117 -5.43 14.04 -19.19
N CYS A 118 -5.57 13.61 -17.93
CA CYS A 118 -6.68 12.78 -17.50
C CYS A 118 -8.04 13.45 -17.76
N GLN A 119 -8.94 12.67 -18.35
CA GLN A 119 -10.33 13.04 -18.61
C GLN A 119 -11.24 12.32 -17.64
N ASP A 120 -12.22 13.03 -17.09
CA ASP A 120 -13.25 12.41 -16.27
C ASP A 120 -14.03 11.39 -17.10
N SER A 121 -14.57 10.37 -16.45
CA SER A 121 -15.40 9.39 -17.15
C SER A 121 -16.72 10.03 -17.61
N SER A 122 -17.31 9.49 -18.69
CA SER A 122 -18.67 9.87 -19.12
C SER A 122 -19.76 9.57 -18.08
N LYS A 123 -19.42 8.81 -17.02
CA LYS A 123 -20.30 8.49 -15.90
C LYS A 123 -20.11 9.41 -14.70
N GLY A 124 -19.35 10.50 -14.85
CA GLY A 124 -19.15 11.50 -13.79
C GLY A 124 -18.08 11.16 -12.76
N VAL A 125 -17.34 10.06 -12.92
CA VAL A 125 -16.18 9.75 -12.07
C VAL A 125 -15.03 10.68 -12.42
N ALA A 126 -14.58 11.48 -11.45
CA ALA A 126 -13.52 12.47 -11.60
C ALA A 126 -12.12 11.82 -11.59
N CYS A 127 -11.18 12.40 -12.34
CA CYS A 127 -9.76 12.06 -12.27
C CYS A 127 -9.19 12.21 -10.85
N LEU A 128 -8.17 11.44 -10.49
CA LEU A 128 -7.63 11.42 -9.12
C LEU A 128 -7.19 12.81 -8.63
N SER A 129 -6.61 13.64 -9.50
CA SER A 129 -6.21 15.03 -9.17
C SER A 129 -7.39 15.95 -8.84
N ARG A 130 -8.56 15.67 -9.43
CA ARG A 130 -9.82 16.42 -9.22
C ARG A 130 -10.78 15.73 -8.27
N TYR A 131 -10.45 14.52 -7.79
CA TYR A 131 -11.28 13.78 -6.86
C TYR A 131 -11.48 14.58 -5.57
N ARG A 132 -12.73 14.66 -5.12
CA ARG A 132 -13.14 15.32 -3.89
C ARG A 132 -14.24 14.49 -3.23
N VAL A 133 -14.16 14.32 -1.92
CA VAL A 133 -15.17 13.60 -1.14
C VAL A 133 -15.20 14.14 0.29
N ASP A 134 -16.37 14.14 0.93
CA ASP A 134 -16.44 14.36 2.37
C ASP A 134 -15.98 13.10 3.09
N THR A 135 -15.00 13.23 3.97
CA THR A 135 -14.44 12.10 4.73
C THR A 135 -14.90 12.15 6.19
N ALA A 136 -15.17 10.98 6.75
CA ALA A 136 -15.23 10.81 8.19
C ALA A 136 -13.80 10.66 8.76
N GLY A 137 -13.63 10.97 10.03
CA GLY A 137 -12.36 10.73 10.72
C GLY A 137 -12.16 9.24 11.05
N PHE A 138 -10.89 8.81 11.07
CA PHE A 138 -10.48 7.54 11.66
C PHE A 138 -9.77 7.83 12.98
N ALA A 139 -10.26 7.23 14.08
CA ALA A 139 -9.67 7.43 15.39
C ALA A 139 -8.24 6.89 15.46
N ALA A 140 -7.39 7.56 16.24
CA ALA A 140 -6.08 7.05 16.58
C ALA A 140 -6.18 5.72 17.33
N ASP A 141 -5.29 4.79 17.02
CA ASP A 141 -5.12 3.54 17.76
C ASP A 141 -3.64 3.13 17.83
N GLN A 142 -3.35 1.95 18.36
CA GLN A 142 -1.99 1.46 18.52
C GLN A 142 -1.23 1.24 17.19
N TYR A 143 -1.94 1.08 16.08
CA TYR A 143 -1.33 0.86 14.76
C TYR A 143 -1.20 2.18 14.00
N CYS A 144 -2.20 3.04 14.11
CA CYS A 144 -2.20 4.37 13.52
C CYS A 144 -2.42 5.44 14.59
N PRO A 145 -1.38 5.78 15.37
CA PRO A 145 -1.52 6.67 16.53
C PRO A 145 -1.77 8.14 16.16
N GLY A 146 -1.49 8.55 14.93
CA GLY A 146 -1.78 9.92 14.47
C GLY A 146 -3.25 10.15 14.10
N GLY A 147 -4.03 9.07 13.93
CA GLY A 147 -5.42 9.17 13.47
C GLY A 147 -5.54 9.79 12.07
N PHE A 148 -6.79 10.06 11.67
CA PHE A 148 -7.14 10.77 10.45
C PHE A 148 -8.30 11.70 10.77
N GLU A 149 -8.10 13.00 10.59
CA GLU A 149 -9.18 13.97 10.76
C GLU A 149 -9.96 14.12 9.44
N GLY A 150 -11.26 13.80 9.49
CA GLY A 150 -12.16 13.94 8.36
C GLY A 150 -12.43 15.40 8.02
N ALA A 151 -12.67 15.70 6.75
CA ALA A 151 -13.00 17.04 6.28
C ALA A 151 -13.95 16.98 5.08
N ALA A 152 -14.70 18.06 4.88
CA ALA A 152 -15.50 18.24 3.69
C ALA A 152 -14.59 18.51 2.47
N GLY A 153 -14.90 17.88 1.33
CA GLY A 153 -14.16 18.08 0.09
C GLY A 153 -12.68 17.67 0.16
N ASP A 154 -12.35 16.64 0.94
CA ASP A 154 -11.00 16.08 0.98
C ASP A 154 -10.55 15.65 -0.42
N SER A 155 -9.33 16.06 -0.79
CA SER A 155 -8.69 15.63 -2.03
C SER A 155 -8.07 14.25 -1.88
N ALA A 156 -7.76 13.59 -3.00
CA ALA A 156 -6.97 12.35 -2.96
C ALA A 156 -5.61 12.54 -2.28
N ALA A 157 -4.97 13.70 -2.49
CA ALA A 157 -3.70 14.03 -1.86
C ALA A 157 -3.83 14.18 -0.35
N ALA A 158 -4.88 14.86 0.12
CA ALA A 158 -5.18 15.01 1.55
C ALA A 158 -5.41 13.65 2.21
N ILE A 159 -6.19 12.77 1.57
CA ILE A 159 -6.45 11.41 2.05
C ILE A 159 -5.16 10.61 2.21
N ILE A 160 -4.28 10.64 1.21
CA ILE A 160 -3.00 9.91 1.23
C ILE A 160 -2.09 10.49 2.30
N HIS A 161 -1.97 11.82 2.38
CA HIS A 161 -1.15 12.50 3.38
C HIS A 161 -1.60 12.17 4.80
N LYS A 162 -2.90 12.33 5.11
CA LYS A 162 -3.47 12.01 6.42
C LYS A 162 -3.25 10.56 6.81
N SER A 163 -3.44 9.62 5.87
CA SER A 163 -3.21 8.19 6.13
C SER A 163 -1.73 7.86 6.36
N ALA A 164 -0.84 8.46 5.57
CA ALA A 164 0.60 8.32 5.71
C ALA A 164 1.08 8.80 7.09
N GLN A 165 0.69 10.01 7.49
CA GLN A 165 1.05 10.57 8.81
C GLN A 165 0.39 9.81 9.96
N GLY A 166 -0.89 9.45 9.81
CA GLY A 166 -1.64 8.75 10.85
C GLY A 166 -1.08 7.38 11.17
N CYS A 167 -0.65 6.64 10.15
CA CYS A 167 -0.16 5.27 10.26
C CYS A 167 1.37 5.13 10.19
N GLY A 168 2.15 6.20 9.96
CA GLY A 168 3.61 6.09 9.85
C GLY A 168 4.08 5.31 8.63
N ILE A 169 3.45 5.53 7.47
CA ILE A 169 3.79 4.88 6.19
C ILE A 169 4.20 5.94 5.18
N ASN A 170 5.27 5.69 4.43
CA ASN A 170 5.75 6.59 3.39
C ASN A 170 4.65 6.86 2.33
N PRO A 171 4.27 8.13 2.06
CA PRO A 171 3.30 8.48 1.01
C PRO A 171 3.61 7.89 -0.37
N GLN A 172 4.88 7.75 -0.73
CA GLN A 172 5.34 7.15 -1.99
C GLN A 172 4.96 5.67 -2.08
N VAL A 173 4.99 4.94 -0.96
CA VAL A 173 4.53 3.55 -0.89
C VAL A 173 3.02 3.48 -1.14
N LEU A 174 2.24 4.36 -0.51
CA LEU A 174 0.78 4.40 -0.72
C LEU A 174 0.42 4.73 -2.17
N LEU A 175 1.13 5.67 -2.81
CA LEU A 175 0.96 6.01 -4.22
C LEU A 175 1.31 4.82 -5.15
N THR A 176 2.39 4.10 -4.84
CA THR A 176 2.79 2.88 -5.56
C THR A 176 1.71 1.81 -5.48
N PHE A 177 1.17 1.54 -4.29
CA PHE A 177 0.08 0.58 -4.12
C PHE A 177 -1.19 1.00 -4.83
N LEU A 178 -1.57 2.27 -4.75
CA LEU A 178 -2.74 2.81 -5.44
C LEU A 178 -2.65 2.60 -6.97
N GLN A 179 -1.45 2.72 -7.52
CA GLN A 179 -1.19 2.41 -8.93
C GLN A 179 -1.19 0.92 -9.20
N LYS A 180 -0.53 0.11 -8.38
CA LYS A 180 -0.46 -1.35 -8.58
C LYS A 180 -1.85 -1.98 -8.55
N GLU A 181 -2.66 -1.61 -7.55
CA GLU A 181 -3.93 -2.28 -7.27
C GLU A 181 -5.03 -1.84 -8.22
N GLN A 182 -5.12 -0.55 -8.53
CA GLN A 182 -6.22 -0.01 -9.34
C GLN A 182 -5.76 0.88 -10.50
N GLY A 183 -4.46 1.02 -10.78
CA GLY A 183 -3.96 1.86 -11.87
C GLY A 183 -4.38 3.32 -11.76
N LEU A 184 -4.78 3.77 -10.57
CA LEU A 184 -5.67 4.92 -10.43
C LEU A 184 -4.98 6.25 -10.77
N LEU A 185 -3.66 6.34 -10.59
CA LEU A 185 -2.89 7.54 -10.94
C LEU A 185 -2.86 7.77 -12.46
N THR A 186 -3.02 6.70 -13.25
CA THR A 186 -2.99 6.73 -14.73
C THR A 186 -4.36 6.51 -15.38
N ALA A 187 -5.39 6.20 -14.60
CA ALA A 187 -6.73 5.91 -15.11
C ALA A 187 -7.39 7.19 -15.66
N SER A 188 -8.06 7.07 -16.82
CA SER A 188 -8.69 8.19 -17.52
C SER A 188 -9.89 7.69 -18.35
N GLY A 189 -10.88 8.56 -18.56
CA GLY A 189 -12.03 8.32 -19.42
C GLY A 189 -12.79 7.04 -19.04
N SER A 190 -13.00 6.14 -19.99
CA SER A 190 -13.77 4.90 -19.78
C SER A 190 -13.10 3.92 -18.80
N LYS A 191 -11.79 4.03 -18.57
CA LYS A 191 -11.08 3.20 -17.58
C LYS A 191 -11.33 3.66 -16.16
N LEU A 192 -11.80 4.89 -15.96
CA LEU A 192 -12.05 5.48 -14.65
C LEU A 192 -13.46 5.11 -14.18
N THR A 193 -13.56 4.21 -13.20
CA THR A 193 -14.83 3.69 -12.69
C THR A 193 -14.93 3.90 -11.17
N ALA A 194 -16.14 4.01 -10.64
CA ALA A 194 -16.36 4.13 -9.19
C ALA A 194 -15.71 2.99 -8.41
N ARG A 195 -15.80 1.76 -8.96
CA ARG A 195 -15.17 0.55 -8.41
C ARG A 195 -13.68 0.71 -8.12
N ARG A 196 -12.92 1.43 -8.96
CA ARG A 196 -11.49 1.67 -8.75
C ARG A 196 -11.21 2.54 -7.53
N TYR A 197 -12.11 3.46 -7.17
CA TYR A 197 -12.02 4.22 -5.93
C TYR A 197 -12.53 3.42 -4.74
N GLU A 198 -13.59 2.63 -4.94
CA GLU A 198 -14.17 1.78 -3.89
C GLU A 198 -13.19 0.71 -3.39
N ALA A 199 -12.33 0.16 -4.25
CA ALA A 199 -11.28 -0.80 -3.90
C ALA A 199 -9.88 -0.32 -4.29
N ALA A 200 -9.61 0.97 -4.08
CA ALA A 200 -8.37 1.65 -4.42
C ALA A 200 -7.09 0.87 -4.04
N MET A 201 -7.11 0.14 -2.93
CA MET A 201 -5.95 -0.60 -2.41
C MET A 201 -6.19 -2.11 -2.35
N GLY A 202 -7.33 -2.62 -2.82
CA GLY A 202 -7.70 -4.04 -2.71
C GLY A 202 -8.00 -4.52 -1.28
N TYR A 203 -8.06 -3.63 -0.29
CA TYR A 203 -8.26 -4.03 1.11
C TYR A 203 -9.70 -4.51 1.34
N GLY A 204 -9.86 -5.69 1.93
CA GLY A 204 -11.18 -6.27 2.23
C GLY A 204 -11.97 -6.66 0.97
N CYS A 205 -11.28 -6.96 -0.13
CA CYS A 205 -11.84 -7.31 -1.42
C CYS A 205 -11.42 -8.73 -1.85
N PRO A 206 -12.08 -9.78 -1.35
CA PRO A 206 -11.78 -11.16 -1.76
C PRO A 206 -12.13 -11.40 -3.24
N ASP A 207 -11.40 -12.29 -3.91
CA ASP A 207 -11.62 -12.57 -5.35
C ASP A 207 -13.00 -13.18 -5.64
N ASP A 208 -13.53 -14.00 -4.72
CA ASP A 208 -14.78 -14.75 -4.89
C ASP A 208 -15.99 -14.09 -4.21
N ALA A 209 -15.87 -12.87 -3.69
CA ALA A 209 -16.96 -12.17 -3.01
C ALA A 209 -16.89 -10.65 -3.19
N PRO A 210 -18.01 -9.92 -2.97
CA PRO A 210 -17.99 -8.46 -2.96
C PRO A 210 -17.03 -7.92 -1.90
N CYS A 211 -16.44 -6.75 -2.15
CA CYS A 211 -15.69 -6.06 -1.11
C CYS A 211 -16.57 -5.75 0.08
N ASP A 212 -16.00 -5.87 1.27
CA ASP A 212 -16.65 -5.45 2.50
C ASP A 212 -16.97 -3.96 2.45
N ALA A 213 -18.26 -3.63 2.59
CA ALA A 213 -18.78 -2.27 2.51
C ALA A 213 -18.13 -1.31 3.52
N ARG A 214 -17.61 -1.83 4.65
CA ARG A 214 -16.93 -1.02 5.68
C ARG A 214 -15.63 -0.39 5.19
N TYR A 215 -15.00 -0.98 4.18
CA TYR A 215 -13.71 -0.54 3.67
C TYR A 215 -13.81 0.15 2.31
N GLN A 216 -15.02 0.37 1.79
CA GLN A 216 -15.20 0.97 0.48
C GLN A 216 -14.87 2.47 0.48
N GLY A 217 -14.28 2.91 -0.63
CA GLY A 217 -13.97 4.31 -0.91
C GLY A 217 -12.52 4.65 -0.63
N LEU A 218 -12.01 5.69 -1.32
CA LEU A 218 -10.59 5.99 -1.34
C LEU A 218 -10.01 6.19 0.07
N ALA A 219 -10.71 6.94 0.93
CA ALA A 219 -10.24 7.20 2.30
C ALA A 219 -10.12 5.93 3.15
N ALA A 220 -11.14 5.08 3.15
CA ALA A 220 -11.12 3.82 3.89
C ALA A 220 -10.07 2.86 3.31
N GLN A 221 -9.99 2.72 1.99
CA GLN A 221 -9.01 1.85 1.34
C GLN A 221 -7.57 2.23 1.68
N VAL A 222 -7.22 3.52 1.58
CA VAL A 222 -5.85 3.99 1.87
C VAL A 222 -5.55 3.87 3.37
N TRP A 223 -6.49 4.27 4.24
CA TRP A 223 -6.33 4.18 5.69
C TRP A 223 -6.13 2.73 6.16
N TYR A 224 -7.03 1.83 5.78
CA TYR A 224 -6.98 0.45 6.27
C TYR A 224 -5.85 -0.36 5.65
N ALA A 225 -5.42 -0.06 4.41
CA ALA A 225 -4.21 -0.63 3.85
C ALA A 225 -2.96 -0.19 4.65
N ALA A 226 -2.83 1.11 4.94
CA ALA A 226 -1.73 1.64 5.75
C ALA A 226 -1.72 1.03 7.16
N ARG A 227 -2.89 0.96 7.80
CA ARG A 227 -3.07 0.30 9.09
C ARG A 227 -2.70 -1.18 9.06
N GLN A 228 -3.01 -1.88 7.97
CA GLN A 228 -2.71 -3.30 7.83
C GLN A 228 -1.20 -3.57 7.84
N PHE A 229 -0.39 -2.71 7.22
CA PHE A 229 1.08 -2.84 7.30
C PHE A 229 1.57 -2.76 8.74
N ARG A 230 1.05 -1.80 9.52
CA ARG A 230 1.38 -1.67 10.95
C ARG A 230 0.88 -2.85 11.79
N MET A 231 -0.22 -3.49 11.41
CA MET A 231 -0.69 -4.72 12.07
C MET A 231 0.23 -5.91 11.80
N TYR A 232 0.75 -6.05 10.57
CA TYR A 232 1.73 -7.09 10.23
C TYR A 232 3.00 -6.96 11.06
N GLU A 233 3.48 -5.74 11.28
CA GLU A 233 4.62 -5.44 12.15
C GLU A 233 4.36 -5.73 13.62
N ALA A 234 3.15 -5.42 14.11
CA ALA A 234 2.81 -5.52 15.52
C ALA A 234 2.60 -6.96 16.00
N HIS A 235 2.15 -7.86 15.10
CA HIS A 235 1.82 -9.24 15.42
C HIS A 235 2.51 -10.24 14.49
N PRO A 236 3.85 -10.23 14.38
CA PRO A 236 4.56 -11.05 13.39
C PRO A 236 4.33 -12.56 13.59
N GLU A 237 4.03 -13.00 14.81
CA GLU A 237 3.76 -14.41 15.13
C GLU A 237 2.39 -14.90 14.64
N ASP A 238 1.48 -14.00 14.28
CA ASP A 238 0.17 -14.35 13.74
C ASP A 238 0.22 -14.65 12.23
N TYR A 239 1.38 -14.46 11.59
CA TYR A 239 1.55 -14.54 10.14
C TYR A 239 2.55 -15.62 9.70
N TRP A 240 2.36 -16.11 8.47
CA TRP A 240 3.11 -17.26 7.94
C TRP A 240 4.55 -16.93 7.52
N LEU A 241 4.87 -15.64 7.33
CA LEU A 241 6.19 -15.16 6.92
C LEU A 241 6.75 -14.23 7.99
N ARG A 242 8.02 -14.43 8.35
CA ARG A 242 8.73 -13.64 9.36
C ARG A 242 10.15 -13.32 8.89
N VAL A 243 10.70 -12.23 9.41
CA VAL A 243 12.07 -11.77 9.13
C VAL A 243 13.07 -12.83 9.59
N GLN A 244 14.08 -13.10 8.76
CA GLN A 244 15.20 -14.04 9.02
C GLN A 244 14.78 -15.50 9.29
N VAL A 245 13.56 -15.89 8.92
CA VAL A 245 13.10 -17.28 8.98
C VAL A 245 13.00 -17.82 7.55
N PRO A 246 13.81 -18.82 7.16
CA PRO A 246 13.70 -19.44 5.85
C PRO A 246 12.28 -20.00 5.65
N THR A 247 11.56 -19.46 4.65
CA THR A 247 10.15 -19.75 4.43
C THR A 247 9.91 -19.98 2.93
N PRO A 248 9.24 -21.07 2.52
CA PRO A 248 8.88 -21.27 1.13
C PRO A 248 7.82 -20.25 0.69
N VAL A 249 8.16 -19.39 -0.28
CA VAL A 249 7.23 -18.42 -0.88
C VAL A 249 6.83 -18.91 -2.26
N LYS A 250 5.53 -18.99 -2.53
CA LYS A 250 5.01 -19.54 -3.79
C LYS A 250 5.21 -18.58 -4.96
N TYR A 251 5.35 -19.14 -6.16
CA TYR A 251 5.35 -18.35 -7.41
C TYR A 251 3.94 -17.97 -7.87
N ALA A 252 2.94 -18.83 -7.61
CA ALA A 252 1.54 -18.59 -7.92
C ALA A 252 0.63 -19.45 -7.03
N HIS A 253 -0.68 -19.24 -7.13
CA HIS A 253 -1.67 -20.01 -6.36
C HIS A 253 -1.63 -21.52 -6.67
N ALA A 254 -1.41 -21.87 -7.94
CA ALA A 254 -1.38 -23.27 -8.36
C ALA A 254 -0.17 -24.00 -7.75
N GLU A 255 -0.41 -25.10 -7.04
CA GLU A 255 0.64 -25.89 -6.39
C GLU A 255 1.71 -26.39 -7.39
N SER A 256 1.32 -26.64 -8.64
CA SER A 256 2.23 -27.04 -9.73
C SER A 256 3.30 -26.00 -10.05
N CYS A 257 3.10 -24.74 -9.66
CA CYS A 257 4.08 -23.68 -9.85
C CYS A 257 5.20 -23.71 -8.81
N GLY A 258 5.02 -24.43 -7.70
CA GLY A 258 6.03 -24.56 -6.66
C GLY A 258 6.33 -23.26 -5.90
N ALA A 259 7.44 -23.29 -5.18
CA ALA A 259 7.91 -22.22 -4.32
C ALA A 259 9.45 -22.22 -4.27
N ARG A 260 10.03 -21.07 -3.91
CA ARG A 260 11.44 -20.97 -3.50
C ARG A 260 11.50 -20.53 -2.05
N GLU A 261 12.41 -21.12 -1.29
CA GLU A 261 12.72 -20.68 0.06
C GLU A 261 13.38 -19.30 0.01
N LEU A 262 12.83 -18.37 0.79
CA LEU A 262 13.34 -17.01 0.97
C LEU A 262 13.67 -16.79 2.44
N THR A 263 14.80 -16.14 2.70
CA THR A 263 15.15 -15.60 4.02
C THR A 263 15.01 -14.08 3.97
N VAL A 264 13.78 -13.59 4.16
CA VAL A 264 13.46 -12.16 4.05
C VAL A 264 14.17 -11.37 5.15
N VAL A 265 14.83 -10.26 4.78
CA VAL A 265 15.78 -9.59 5.67
C VAL A 265 15.17 -8.47 6.53
N ASN A 266 14.00 -7.96 6.17
CA ASN A 266 13.35 -6.85 6.87
C ASN A 266 11.82 -6.91 6.86
N GLN A 267 11.19 -6.12 7.72
CA GLN A 267 9.76 -6.22 7.98
C GLN A 267 8.91 -5.63 6.84
N ALA A 268 9.37 -4.58 6.18
CA ALA A 268 8.68 -4.00 5.03
C ALA A 268 8.54 -5.01 3.89
N THR A 269 9.57 -5.81 3.61
CA THR A 269 9.46 -6.88 2.60
C THR A 269 8.48 -7.98 3.04
N VAL A 270 8.45 -8.34 4.33
CA VAL A 270 7.42 -9.25 4.88
C VAL A 270 6.02 -8.68 4.65
N ASN A 271 5.81 -7.40 4.97
CA ASN A 271 4.54 -6.70 4.78
C ASN A 271 4.05 -6.79 3.31
N LEU A 272 4.94 -6.64 2.34
CA LEU A 272 4.61 -6.76 0.92
C LEU A 272 4.13 -8.16 0.54
N TYR A 273 4.78 -9.22 1.02
CA TYR A 273 4.34 -10.59 0.79
C TYR A 273 3.05 -10.94 1.52
N LEU A 274 2.84 -10.44 2.73
CA LEU A 274 1.57 -10.63 3.45
C LEU A 274 0.41 -9.94 2.74
N TYR A 275 0.67 -8.80 2.09
CA TYR A 275 -0.33 -8.09 1.28
C TYR A 275 -0.54 -8.71 -0.11
N THR A 276 0.51 -9.22 -0.75
CA THR A 276 0.46 -9.81 -2.10
C THR A 276 1.29 -11.09 -2.15
N PRO A 277 0.66 -12.26 -1.92
CA PRO A 277 1.36 -13.46 -1.45
C PRO A 277 2.00 -14.31 -2.54
N TYR A 278 2.82 -13.72 -3.43
CA TYR A 278 3.62 -14.46 -4.42
C TYR A 278 4.93 -13.74 -4.79
N GLN A 279 5.96 -14.52 -5.09
CA GLN A 279 7.20 -14.02 -5.70
C GLN A 279 7.18 -14.20 -7.24
N PRO A 280 7.86 -13.35 -8.02
CA PRO A 280 7.95 -13.54 -9.46
C PRO A 280 8.75 -14.79 -9.82
N ASP A 281 8.37 -15.47 -10.91
CA ASP A 281 9.17 -16.52 -11.52
C ASP A 281 10.26 -15.93 -12.43
N GLU A 282 11.18 -16.77 -12.91
CA GLU A 282 12.27 -16.33 -13.79
C GLU A 282 11.76 -15.69 -15.08
N ALA A 283 10.64 -16.18 -15.63
CA ALA A 283 10.03 -15.59 -16.81
C ALA A 283 9.56 -14.16 -16.56
N ALA A 284 8.88 -13.89 -15.44
CA ALA A 284 8.46 -12.55 -15.07
C ALA A 284 9.65 -11.60 -14.89
N LEU A 285 10.72 -12.05 -14.23
CA LEU A 285 11.94 -11.25 -14.04
C LEU A 285 12.62 -10.89 -15.37
N ASN A 286 12.50 -11.74 -16.38
CA ASN A 286 13.06 -11.53 -17.72
C ASN A 286 12.10 -10.81 -18.69
N GLY A 287 10.98 -10.27 -18.20
CA GLY A 287 9.97 -9.58 -19.02
C GLY A 287 9.09 -10.50 -19.89
N GLY A 288 9.20 -11.82 -19.68
CA GLY A 288 8.32 -12.83 -20.27
C GLY A 288 7.14 -13.16 -19.36
N SER A 289 6.36 -14.19 -19.70
CA SER A 289 5.26 -14.66 -18.85
C SER A 289 4.99 -16.14 -19.06
N THR A 290 4.67 -16.84 -17.98
CA THR A 290 4.16 -18.21 -17.95
C THR A 290 2.85 -18.26 -17.17
N SER A 291 2.22 -19.43 -17.12
CA SER A 291 1.08 -19.70 -16.23
C SER A 291 1.42 -19.58 -14.74
N CYS A 292 2.70 -19.51 -14.38
CA CYS A 292 3.18 -19.40 -13.01
C CYS A 292 3.75 -18.00 -12.68
N SER A 293 3.71 -17.07 -13.63
CA SER A 293 4.24 -15.73 -13.43
C SER A 293 3.33 -14.88 -12.55
N SER A 294 3.89 -14.38 -11.44
CA SER A 294 3.25 -13.39 -10.57
C SER A 294 4.00 -12.07 -10.59
N TRP A 295 3.25 -10.98 -10.75
CA TRP A 295 3.82 -9.64 -10.92
C TRP A 295 3.66 -8.74 -9.70
N GLY A 296 2.91 -9.17 -8.68
CA GLY A 296 2.49 -8.29 -7.59
C GLY A 296 3.64 -7.54 -6.91
N ASN A 297 4.62 -8.27 -6.39
CA ASN A 297 5.78 -7.68 -5.70
C ASN A 297 6.80 -7.05 -6.66
N LEU A 298 6.96 -7.64 -7.85
CA LEU A 298 7.78 -7.05 -8.91
C LEU A 298 7.24 -5.67 -9.34
N ASN A 299 5.91 -5.54 -9.47
CA ASN A 299 5.26 -4.27 -9.80
C ASN A 299 5.44 -3.23 -8.68
N VAL A 300 5.36 -3.61 -7.39
CA VAL A 300 5.66 -2.65 -6.30
C VAL A 300 7.07 -2.10 -6.47
N HIS A 301 8.07 -2.97 -6.62
CA HIS A 301 9.45 -2.58 -6.83
C HIS A 301 9.62 -1.67 -8.05
N SER A 302 9.15 -2.13 -9.21
CA SER A 302 9.34 -1.43 -10.48
C SER A 302 8.62 -0.09 -10.53
N ILE A 303 7.39 -0.01 -10.01
CA ILE A 303 6.64 1.25 -9.94
C ILE A 303 7.34 2.23 -9.00
N PHE A 304 7.71 1.78 -7.79
CA PHE A 304 8.41 2.64 -6.83
C PHE A 304 9.73 3.15 -7.41
N ARG A 305 10.55 2.24 -7.96
CA ARG A 305 11.84 2.57 -8.58
C ARG A 305 11.71 3.61 -9.67
N ALA A 306 10.74 3.43 -10.57
CA ALA A 306 10.54 4.32 -11.70
C ALA A 306 10.10 5.73 -11.31
N TRP A 307 9.38 5.89 -10.20
CA TRP A 307 8.84 7.18 -9.76
C TRP A 307 9.70 7.90 -8.73
N PHE A 308 10.30 7.15 -7.81
CA PHE A 308 10.91 7.70 -6.60
C PHE A 308 12.40 7.34 -6.46
N GLY A 309 12.92 6.47 -7.32
CA GLY A 309 14.29 5.98 -7.26
C GLY A 309 14.43 4.68 -6.47
N PRO A 310 15.67 4.21 -6.21
CA PRO A 310 15.92 2.92 -5.58
C PRO A 310 15.15 2.75 -4.26
N PRO A 311 14.50 1.59 -4.03
CA PRO A 311 13.71 1.34 -2.81
C PRO A 311 14.58 0.95 -1.60
N ARG A 312 15.91 1.04 -1.71
CA ARG A 312 16.93 0.64 -0.73
C ARG A 312 18.16 1.52 -0.89
#